data_AF-A0A5N7A1L5-F1
#
_entry.id   AF-A0A5N7A1L5-F1
#
_cell.length_a   1.000
_cell.length_b   1.000
_cell.length_c   1.000
_cell.angle_alpha   90.00
_cell.angle_beta   90.00
_cell.angle_gamma   90.00
#
_symmetry.space_group_name_H-M   'P 1'
#
loop_
_entity.id
_entity.type
_entity.pdbx_description
1 polymer ?
#
loop_
_entity_poly.entity_id
_entity_poly.type
_entity_poly.pdbx_seq_one_letter_code
_entity_poly.pdbx_strand_id
1 'polypeptide(L)' 'MLSGIADRLHQELMHLSPSNMKVKIVAPPERKHSVWIGGSMLAALSTFQDLWVSKEKYDEAGPGVVHRCCF' A
#
# COMPACT_ATOMS: atom_id res chain seq x y z
N MET A 1 15.54 -1.82 -11.10
CA MET A 1 14.63 -0.65 -11.04
C MET A 1 15.21 0.45 -11.90
N LEU A 2 14.37 1.30 -12.49
CA LEU A 2 14.84 2.38 -13.38
C LEU A 2 15.65 3.41 -12.58
N SER A 3 16.91 3.62 -12.98
CA SER A 3 17.78 4.66 -12.44
C SER A 3 17.26 6.05 -12.79
N GLY A 4 17.37 7.02 -11.89
CA GLY A 4 16.95 8.41 -12.10
C GLY A 4 15.43 8.66 -12.10
N ILE A 5 14.59 7.61 -11.94
CA ILE A 5 13.13 7.78 -11.93
C ILE A 5 12.63 8.66 -10.77
N ALA A 6 13.29 8.58 -9.61
CA ALA A 6 12.92 9.36 -8.43
C ALA A 6 13.20 10.86 -8.66
N ASP A 7 14.35 11.19 -9.25
CA ASP A 7 14.76 12.56 -9.54
C ASP A 7 13.86 13.18 -10.62
N ARG A 8 13.58 12.43 -11.69
CA ARG A 8 12.65 12.87 -12.74
C ARG A 8 11.26 13.14 -12.15
N LEU A 9 10.72 12.22 -11.36
CA LEU A 9 9.42 12.40 -10.73
C LEU A 9 9.38 13.61 -9.80
N HIS A 10 10.46 13.85 -9.05
CA HIS A 10 10.57 15.02 -8.19
C HIS A 10 10.51 16.33 -9.00
N GLN A 11 11.24 16.43 -10.10
CA GLN A 11 11.22 17.63 -10.96
C GLN A 11 9.84 17.89 -11.57
N GLU A 12 9.20 16.86 -12.13
CA GLU A 12 7.86 16.96 -12.73
C GLU A 12 6.82 17.40 -11.69
N LEU A 13 6.85 16.79 -10.49
CA LEU A 13 5.92 17.16 -9.41
C LEU A 13 6.17 18.57 -8.87
N MET A 14 7.44 19.01 -8.78
CA MET A 14 7.74 20.38 -8.38
C MET A 14 7.23 21.42 -9.38
N HIS A 15 7.22 21.09 -10.67
CA HIS A 15 6.66 21.96 -11.70
C HIS A 15 5.12 22.03 -11.65
N LEU A 16 4.47 20.91 -11.33
CA LEU A 16 3.00 20.83 -11.23
C LEU A 16 2.45 21.34 -9.89
N SER A 17 3.26 21.34 -8.83
CA SER A 17 2.81 21.69 -7.49
C SER A 17 2.85 23.21 -7.26
N PRO A 18 1.93 23.76 -6.45
CA PRO A 18 2.01 25.14 -5.98
C PRO A 18 3.35 25.42 -5.28
N SER A 19 3.89 26.63 -5.44
CA SER A 19 5.21 27.03 -4.91
C SER A 19 5.32 27.03 -3.38
N ASN A 20 4.19 26.98 -2.66
CA ASN A 20 4.14 26.85 -1.20
C ASN A 20 4.13 25.39 -0.71
N MET A 21 4.17 24.41 -1.62
CA MET A 21 4.12 22.99 -1.29
C MET A 21 5.50 22.34 -1.41
N LYS A 22 5.90 21.59 -0.38
CA LYS A 22 7.17 20.85 -0.37
C LYS A 22 6.95 19.42 -0.84
N VAL A 23 7.47 19.08 -2.02
CA VAL A 23 7.45 17.71 -2.55
C VAL A 23 8.58 16.89 -1.92
N LYS A 24 8.29 15.64 -1.54
CA LYS A 24 9.28 14.67 -1.05
C LYS A 24 9.03 13.32 -1.73
N ILE A 25 10.02 12.84 -2.50
CA ILE A 25 10.01 11.48 -3.06
C ILE A 25 10.76 10.54 -2.13
N VAL A 26 10.15 9.40 -1.81
CA VAL A 26 10.75 8.35 -0.96
C VAL A 26 10.93 7.09 -1.80
N ALA A 27 12.18 6.72 -2.07
CA ALA A 27 12.54 5.57 -2.89
C ALA A 27 13.60 4.71 -2.16
N PRO A 28 13.19 3.90 -1.17
CA PRO A 28 14.13 3.08 -0.40
C PRO A 28 14.78 2.01 -1.29
N PRO A 29 16.02 1.57 -1.01
CA PRO A 29 16.72 0.57 -1.84
C PRO A 29 15.95 -0.76 -1.97
N GLU A 30 15.37 -1.23 -0.85
CA GLU A 30 14.60 -2.48 -0.75
C GLU A 30 13.15 -2.37 -1.23
N ARG A 31 12.81 -1.32 -2.00
CA ARG A 31 11.44 -1.09 -2.52
C ARG A 31 10.86 -2.24 -3.35
N LYS A 32 11.70 -3.17 -3.82
CA LYS A 32 11.25 -4.44 -4.44
C LYS A 32 10.43 -5.30 -3.46
N HIS A 33 10.80 -5.27 -2.18
CA HIS A 33 10.20 -6.11 -1.13
C HIS A 33 9.27 -5.33 -0.20
N SER A 34 9.20 -4.00 -0.33
CA SER A 34 8.38 -3.15 0.57
C SER A 34 6.91 -3.58 0.66
N VAL A 35 6.31 -4.06 -0.43
CA VAL A 35 4.93 -4.57 -0.42
C VAL A 35 4.80 -5.80 0.48
N TRP A 36 5.73 -6.74 0.34
CA TRP A 36 5.73 -7.98 1.13
C TRP A 36 6.05 -7.72 2.60
N ILE A 37 7.02 -6.84 2.89
CA ILE A 37 7.37 -6.43 4.25
C ILE A 37 6.16 -5.80 4.94
N GLY A 38 5.49 -4.85 4.28
CA GLY A 38 4.28 -4.21 4.81
C GLY A 38 3.16 -5.21 5.08
N GLY A 39 2.92 -6.15 4.16
CA GLY A 39 1.95 -7.23 4.35
C GLY A 39 2.30 -8.15 5.53
N SER A 40 3.56 -8.52 5.69
CA SER A 40 4.03 -9.35 6.81
C SER A 40 3.88 -8.64 8.16
N MET A 41 4.14 -7.33 8.21
CA MET A 41 3.94 -6.53 9.42
C MET A 41 2.45 -6.40 9.75
N LEU A 42 1.61 -6.12 8.76
CA LEU A 42 0.16 -5.98 8.93
C LEU A 42 -0.45 -7.29 9.43
N ALA A 43 -0.06 -8.43 8.85
CA ALA A 43 -0.53 -9.75 9.27
C ALA A 43 -0.16 -10.13 10.70
N ALA A 44 0.91 -9.55 11.26
CA ALA A 44 1.35 -9.80 12.62
C ALA A 44 0.60 -8.96 13.67
N LEU A 45 -0.21 -7.98 13.27
CA LEU A 45 -0.99 -7.17 14.21
C LEU A 45 -2.19 -7.97 14.74
N SER A 46 -2.44 -7.92 16.05
CA SER A 46 -3.64 -8.54 16.64
C SER A 46 -4.93 -7.95 16.07
N THR A 47 -4.95 -6.65 15.79
CA THR A 47 -6.08 -5.94 15.15
C THR A 47 -6.36 -6.40 13.73
N PHE A 48 -5.42 -7.08 13.08
CA PHE A 48 -5.63 -7.61 11.73
C PHE A 48 -6.58 -8.82 11.74
N GLN A 49 -6.74 -9.50 12.88
CA GLN A 49 -7.65 -10.65 13.02
C GLN A 49 -9.11 -10.26 12.78
N ASP A 50 -9.50 -9.05 13.18
CA ASP A 50 -10.86 -8.52 12.97
C ASP A 50 -11.19 -8.29 11.48
N LEU A 51 -10.15 -8.20 10.64
CA LEU A 51 -10.28 -7.99 9.19
C LEU A 51 -10.31 -9.31 8.42
N TRP A 52 -10.12 -10.45 9.08
CA TRP A 52 -10.13 -11.74 8.42
C TRP A 52 -11.55 -12.11 7.94
N VAL A 53 -11.59 -12.83 6.83
CA VAL A 53 -12.79 -13.54 6.41
C VAL A 53 -12.65 -14.97 6.90
N SER A 54 -13.42 -15.33 7.94
CA SER A 54 -13.48 -16.71 8.41
C SER A 54 -14.16 -17.60 7.37
N LYS A 55 -13.92 -18.91 7.47
CA LYS A 55 -14.54 -19.89 6.58
C LYS A 55 -16.07 -19.86 6.70
N GLU A 56 -16.57 -19.79 7.92
CA GLU A 56 -18.01 -19.75 8.23
C GLU A 56 -18.67 -18.53 7.57
N LYS A 57 -18.04 -17.37 7.72
CA LYS A 57 -18.51 -16.11 7.12
C LYS A 57 -18.52 -16.18 5.59
N TYR A 58 -17.54 -16.87 5.00
CA TYR A 58 -17.47 -17.08 3.56
C TYR A 58 -18.56 -18.04 3.06
N ASP A 59 -18.78 -19.15 3.76
CA ASP A 59 -19.78 -20.15 3.41
C ASP A 59 -21.20 -19.58 3.51
N GLU A 60 -21.46 -18.66 4.46
CA GLU A 60 -22.76 -18.00 4.64
C GLU A 60 -23.03 -16.86 3.64
N ALA A 61 -22.07 -15.94 3.48
CA ALA A 61 -22.26 -14.72 2.69
C ALA A 61 -21.82 -14.86 1.23
N GLY A 62 -21.21 -15.99 0.88
CA GLY A 62 -20.65 -16.27 -0.43
C GLY A 62 -19.42 -15.42 -0.78
N PRO A 63 -18.90 -15.54 -2.02
CA PRO A 63 -17.66 -14.90 -2.45
C PRO A 63 -17.65 -13.36 -2.31
N GLY A 64 -18.84 -12.73 -2.39
CA GLY A 64 -19.00 -11.29 -2.28
C GLY A 64 -18.63 -10.71 -0.91
N VAL A 65 -18.45 -11.55 0.12
CA VAL A 65 -17.99 -11.10 1.44
C VAL A 65 -16.59 -10.48 1.40
N VAL A 66 -15.74 -10.93 0.47
CA VAL A 66 -14.37 -10.41 0.30
C VAL A 66 -14.41 -8.92 -0.06
N HIS A 67 -15.34 -8.53 -0.95
CA HIS A 67 -15.51 -7.12 -1.32
C HIS A 67 -16.04 -6.25 -0.18
N ARG A 68 -16.73 -6.83 0.81
CA ARG A 68 -17.26 -6.10 1.98
C ARG A 68 -16.25 -5.98 3.12
N CYS A 69 -15.24 -6.86 3.17
CA CYS A 69 -14.24 -6.88 4.24
C CYS A 69 -12.91 -6.25 3.83
N CYS A 70 -12.62 -6.17 2.53
CA CYS A 70 -11.31 -5.77 2.03
C CYS A 70 -11.30 -4.46 1.23
N PHE A 71 -12.46 -3.88 0.92
CA PHE A 71 -12.63 -2.65 0.14
C PHE A 71 -13.78 -1.80 0.69
#